data_AF-A0A1T4LUC8-F1
#
_entry.id   AF-A0A1T4LUC8-F1
#
_cell.length_a   1.000
_cell.length_b   1.000
_cell.length_c   1.000
_cell.angle_alpha   90.00
_cell.angle_beta   90.00
_cell.angle_gamma   90.00
#
_symmetry.space_group_name_H-M   'P 1'
#
loop_
_entity.id
_entity.type
_entity.pdbx_description
1 polymer ?
#
loop_
_entity_poly.entity_id
_entity_poly.type
_entity_poly.pdbx_seq_one_letter_code
_entity_poly.pdbx_strand_id
1 'polypeptide(L)'
;MSNEKTIMEEASQLPNDPDCTITITDAGPVPNYYTPNDTNIQDAINGISELVFTDIWRLPPFRKTSGSVNLMVWAVMPDGGRTWWITINGLDEANTIAAVNALGDLTTVSTQERATYIQTMTRAALVESVKTGIAKNVNGPCK
;
A
#
# COMPACT_ATOMS: atom_id res chain seq x y z
N MET A 1 16.14 1.96 10.00
CA MET A 1 17.18 1.15 9.32
C MET A 1 16.92 -0.35 9.26
N SER A 2 16.51 -1.06 10.33
CA SER A 2 16.32 -2.52 10.24
C SER A 2 15.03 -2.96 9.53
N ASN A 3 13.93 -2.21 9.63
CA ASN A 3 12.64 -2.62 9.02
C ASN A 3 12.54 -2.28 7.52
N GLU A 4 13.29 -1.27 7.05
CA GLU A 4 13.20 -0.75 5.67
C GLU A 4 13.81 -1.71 4.66
N LYS A 5 14.94 -2.33 5.01
CA LYS A 5 15.60 -3.32 4.18
C LYS A 5 14.77 -4.60 4.08
N THR A 6 14.17 -5.02 5.20
CA THR A 6 13.34 -6.23 5.28
C THR A 6 12.13 -6.16 4.34
N ILE A 7 11.40 -5.04 4.28
CA ILE A 7 10.17 -4.95 3.45
C ILE A 7 10.50 -4.96 1.94
N MET A 8 11.60 -4.33 1.52
CA MET A 8 12.02 -4.34 0.11
C MET A 8 12.69 -5.66 -0.30
N GLU A 9 13.36 -6.34 0.63
CA GLU A 9 14.02 -7.64 0.40
C GLU A 9 12.97 -8.79 0.39
N GLU A 10 11.92 -8.71 1.21
CA GLU A 10 10.78 -9.65 1.23
C GLU A 10 9.88 -9.57 -0.01
N ALA A 11 9.86 -8.43 -0.73
CA ALA A 11 9.07 -8.28 -1.96
C ALA A 11 9.52 -9.20 -3.10
N SER A 12 10.63 -9.93 -2.92
CA SER A 12 11.29 -10.71 -3.96
C SER A 12 11.03 -12.22 -3.97
N GLN A 13 10.12 -12.80 -3.17
CA GLN A 13 10.02 -14.28 -3.13
C GLN A 13 8.60 -14.87 -3.14
N LEU A 14 7.96 -14.84 -4.32
CA LEU A 14 7.42 -16.07 -4.94
C LEU A 14 8.28 -16.31 -6.20
N PRO A 15 9.49 -16.88 -6.07
CA PRO A 15 10.37 -17.01 -7.21
C PRO A 15 9.79 -18.13 -8.09
N ASN A 16 9.16 -17.73 -9.20
CA ASN A 16 8.65 -18.58 -10.29
C ASN A 16 7.20 -19.10 -10.14
N ASP A 17 6.24 -18.28 -9.70
CA ASP A 17 4.81 -18.58 -9.91
C ASP A 17 4.29 -17.85 -11.18
N PRO A 18 4.21 -18.52 -12.34
CA PRO A 18 3.74 -17.88 -13.57
C PRO A 18 2.27 -17.45 -13.51
N ASP A 19 1.49 -18.03 -12.59
CA ASP A 19 0.08 -17.71 -12.38
C ASP A 19 -0.13 -16.61 -11.31
N CYS A 20 0.96 -16.13 -10.69
CA CYS A 20 0.95 -15.02 -9.74
C CYS A 20 2.14 -14.09 -9.97
N THR A 21 1.98 -13.17 -10.92
CA THR A 21 2.95 -12.10 -11.19
C THR A 21 2.34 -10.76 -10.82
N ILE A 22 3.02 -9.98 -9.98
CA ILE A 22 2.56 -8.65 -9.58
C ILE A 22 3.58 -7.60 -10.04
N THR A 23 3.04 -6.48 -10.50
CA THR A 23 3.77 -5.31 -10.96
C THR A 23 3.32 -4.09 -10.18
N ILE A 24 4.29 -3.22 -9.89
CA ILE A 24 4.07 -1.89 -9.32
C ILE A 24 4.39 -0.89 -10.42
N THR A 25 3.42 -0.02 -10.73
CA THR A 25 3.57 1.01 -11.77
C THR A 25 3.14 2.36 -11.25
N ASP A 26 3.64 3.43 -11.85
CA ASP A 26 3.26 4.79 -11.49
C ASP A 26 1.82 5.08 -11.93
N ALA A 27 1.05 5.69 -11.03
CA ALA A 27 -0.35 6.10 -11.26
C ALA A 27 -0.50 7.63 -11.37
N GLY A 28 0.61 8.37 -11.35
CA GLY A 28 0.64 9.84 -11.33
C GLY A 28 0.93 10.41 -9.93
N PRO A 29 0.89 11.74 -9.76
CA PRO A 29 1.16 12.37 -8.47
C PRO A 29 0.10 12.00 -7.42
N VAL A 30 0.50 11.93 -6.15
CA VAL A 30 -0.43 11.75 -5.03
C VAL A 30 -1.43 12.92 -4.98
N PRO A 31 -2.75 12.68 -4.94
CA PRO A 31 -3.74 13.74 -4.77
C PRO A 31 -3.58 14.46 -3.43
N ASN A 32 -3.79 15.79 -3.39
CA ASN A 32 -3.65 16.59 -2.16
C ASN A 32 -2.33 16.35 -1.41
N TYR A 33 -1.24 16.25 -2.18
CA TYR A 33 0.06 15.87 -1.65
C TYR A 33 0.59 16.87 -0.63
N TYR A 34 1.05 16.35 0.49
CA TYR A 34 1.84 17.07 1.49
C TYR A 34 3.24 16.46 1.55
N THR A 35 4.27 17.29 1.64
CA THR A 35 5.66 16.81 1.80
C THR A 35 5.87 16.34 3.24
N PRO A 36 6.00 15.02 3.50
CA PRO A 36 6.16 14.51 4.85
C PRO A 36 7.52 14.87 5.43
N ASN A 37 7.60 15.04 6.75
CA ASN A 37 8.88 15.04 7.46
C ASN A 37 9.31 13.61 7.82
N ASP A 38 10.53 13.44 8.35
CA ASP A 38 11.09 12.13 8.70
C ASP A 38 10.21 11.35 9.69
N THR A 39 9.55 12.03 10.64
CA THR A 39 8.62 11.40 11.58
C THR A 39 7.40 10.84 10.87
N ASN A 40 6.79 11.60 9.96
CA ASN A 40 5.65 11.12 9.17
C ASN A 40 6.04 9.92 8.30
N ILE A 41 7.23 9.95 7.69
CA ILE A 41 7.75 8.85 6.88
C ILE A 41 7.92 7.60 7.74
N GLN A 42 8.58 7.72 8.89
CA GLN A 42 8.83 6.57 9.77
C GLN A 42 7.53 5.99 10.34
N ASP A 43 6.60 6.84 10.77
CA ASP A 43 5.28 6.42 11.26
C ASP A 43 4.46 5.71 10.18
N ALA A 44 4.52 6.20 8.95
CA ALA A 44 3.88 5.55 7.80
C ALA A 44 4.50 4.18 7.52
N ILE A 45 5.83 4.08 7.45
CA ILE A 45 6.54 2.80 7.22
C ILE A 45 6.19 1.80 8.33
N ASN A 46 6.15 2.22 9.59
CA ASN A 46 5.76 1.38 10.72
C ASN A 46 4.31 0.88 10.54
N GLY A 47 3.37 1.78 10.26
CA GLY A 47 1.97 1.42 10.04
C GLY A 47 1.77 0.47 8.85
N ILE A 48 2.51 0.69 7.75
CA ILE A 48 2.48 -0.16 6.55
C ILE A 48 2.97 -1.57 6.89
N SER A 49 4.05 -1.69 7.69
CA SER A 49 4.65 -2.98 8.06
C SER A 49 3.69 -3.91 8.83
N GLU A 50 2.67 -3.34 9.45
CA GLU A 50 1.67 -4.07 10.21
C GLU A 50 0.41 -4.43 9.39
N LEU A 51 0.26 -3.97 8.13
CA LEU A 51 -0.94 -4.22 7.33
C LEU A 51 -1.04 -5.68 6.90
N VAL A 52 -2.02 -6.44 7.38
CA VAL A 52 -2.19 -7.83 6.90
C VAL A 52 -2.98 -7.88 5.60
N PHE A 53 -2.95 -9.01 4.90
CA PHE A 53 -3.67 -9.21 3.63
C PHE A 53 -5.15 -8.82 3.73
N THR A 54 -5.82 -9.19 4.82
CA THR A 54 -7.24 -8.86 5.02
C THR A 54 -7.48 -7.37 5.24
N ASP A 55 -6.51 -6.62 5.77
CA ASP A 55 -6.63 -5.17 5.93
C ASP A 55 -6.71 -4.50 4.56
N ILE A 56 -5.84 -4.90 3.62
CA ILE A 56 -5.74 -4.36 2.26
C ILE A 56 -7.10 -4.29 1.58
N TRP A 57 -7.96 -5.29 1.84
CA TRP A 57 -9.25 -5.48 1.18
C TRP A 57 -10.46 -5.04 2.01
N ARG A 58 -10.27 -4.43 3.18
CA ARG A 58 -11.38 -3.88 4.00
C ARG A 58 -12.22 -2.89 3.19
N LEU A 59 -13.49 -2.77 3.55
CA LEU A 59 -14.38 -1.76 2.97
C LEU A 59 -14.18 -0.41 3.68
N PRO A 60 -14.32 0.72 2.96
CA PRO A 60 -14.36 2.03 3.60
C PRO A 60 -15.63 2.16 4.48
N PRO A 61 -15.55 2.86 5.63
CA PRO A 61 -14.34 3.45 6.19
C PRO A 61 -13.51 2.41 6.96
N PHE A 62 -12.29 2.16 6.50
CA PHE A 62 -11.26 1.48 7.28
C PHE A 62 -10.11 2.44 7.51
N ARG A 63 -9.66 2.55 8.75
CA ARG A 63 -8.57 3.43 9.14
C ARG A 63 -7.72 2.77 10.22
N LYS A 64 -6.41 2.92 10.11
CA LYS A 64 -5.43 2.54 11.11
C LYS A 64 -4.52 3.72 11.40
N THR A 65 -4.43 4.13 12.66
CA THR A 65 -3.55 5.22 13.08
C THR A 65 -2.19 4.65 13.47
N SER A 66 -1.13 5.29 12.98
CA SER A 66 0.25 5.00 13.36
C SER A 66 0.94 6.33 13.63
N GLY A 67 1.17 6.65 14.90
CA GLY A 67 1.78 7.92 15.32
C GLY A 67 1.07 9.14 14.71
N SER A 68 1.82 9.87 13.89
CA SER A 68 1.40 11.10 13.22
C SER A 68 0.58 10.91 11.94
N VAL A 69 0.33 9.67 11.50
CA VAL A 69 -0.40 9.40 10.25
C VAL A 69 -1.59 8.46 10.44
N ASN A 70 -2.49 8.47 9.45
CA ASN A 70 -3.57 7.52 9.27
C ASN A 70 -3.40 6.80 7.93
N LEU A 71 -3.42 5.48 7.96
CA LEU A 71 -3.56 4.63 6.79
C LEU A 71 -5.04 4.34 6.61
N MET A 72 -5.60 4.56 5.43
CA MET A 72 -7.02 4.36 5.19
C MET A 72 -7.33 3.75 3.83
N VAL A 73 -8.35 2.90 3.81
CA VAL A 73 -9.06 2.58 2.57
C VAL A 73 -9.98 3.75 2.29
N TRP A 74 -9.69 4.48 1.22
CA TRP A 74 -10.45 5.64 0.77
C TRP A 74 -11.67 5.23 -0.06
N ALA A 75 -11.48 4.31 -1.01
CA ALA A 75 -12.53 3.93 -1.95
C ALA A 75 -12.43 2.46 -2.38
N VAL A 76 -13.58 1.93 -2.82
CA VAL A 76 -13.67 0.69 -3.59
C VAL A 76 -13.62 1.06 -5.08
N MET A 77 -12.75 0.40 -5.84
CA MET A 77 -12.63 0.59 -7.28
C MET A 77 -13.70 -0.22 -8.03
N PRO A 78 -14.05 0.15 -9.29
CA PRO A 78 -15.08 -0.54 -10.07
C PRO A 78 -14.83 -2.04 -10.30
N ASP A 79 -13.56 -2.45 -10.34
CA ASP A 79 -13.11 -3.84 -10.47
C ASP A 79 -13.13 -4.61 -9.14
N GLY A 80 -13.59 -3.99 -8.05
CA GLY A 80 -13.53 -4.56 -6.70
C GLY A 80 -12.20 -4.32 -6.00
N GLY A 81 -11.29 -3.53 -6.58
CA GLY A 81 -10.03 -3.11 -5.97
C GLY A 81 -10.19 -2.10 -4.83
N ARG A 82 -9.07 -1.64 -4.29
CA ARG A 82 -9.02 -0.67 -3.18
C ARG A 82 -8.05 0.46 -3.45
N THR A 83 -8.51 1.67 -3.19
CA THR A 83 -7.65 2.85 -3.11
C THR A 83 -7.28 3.08 -1.65
N TRP A 84 -5.99 3.07 -1.37
CA TRP A 84 -5.39 3.35 -0.08
C TRP A 84 -4.75 4.73 -0.08
N TRP A 85 -5.05 5.53 0.94
CA TRP A 85 -4.36 6.79 1.21
C TRP A 85 -3.65 6.73 2.56
N ILE A 86 -2.50 7.40 2.66
CA ILE A 86 -1.85 7.69 3.93
C ILE A 86 -1.89 9.19 4.13
N THR A 87 -2.47 9.65 5.24
CA THR A 87 -2.66 11.07 5.54
C THR A 87 -1.99 11.46 6.85
N ILE A 88 -1.47 12.68 6.97
CA ILE A 88 -0.98 13.24 8.23
C ILE A 88 -2.14 13.71 9.10
N ASN A 89 -2.05 13.44 10.39
CA ASN A 89 -3.07 13.78 11.38
C ASN A 89 -3.06 15.27 11.69
N GLY A 90 -4.25 15.87 11.85
CA GLY A 90 -4.39 17.27 12.25
C GLY A 90 -4.16 18.29 11.14
N LEU A 91 -4.10 17.85 9.87
CA LEU A 91 -4.08 18.72 8.70
C LEU A 91 -5.43 18.66 7.98
N ASP A 92 -6.03 19.82 7.77
CA ASP A 92 -7.37 19.97 7.18
C ASP A 92 -7.37 20.00 5.64
N GLU A 93 -6.23 20.29 5.01
CA GLU A 93 -6.09 20.42 3.55
C GLU A 93 -5.15 19.34 2.96
N ALA A 94 -4.18 19.74 2.15
CA ALA A 94 -3.11 18.87 1.66
C ALA A 94 -2.50 18.10 2.83
N ASN A 95 -2.85 16.83 2.94
CA ASN A 95 -2.48 15.98 4.07
C ASN A 95 -2.07 14.59 3.60
N THR A 96 -2.21 14.27 2.32
CA THR A 96 -1.94 12.93 1.80
C THR A 96 -0.48 12.82 1.41
N ILE A 97 0.20 11.78 1.88
CA ILE A 97 1.63 11.57 1.65
C ILE A 97 1.90 10.35 0.76
N ALA A 98 0.92 9.47 0.62
CA ALA A 98 0.97 8.30 -0.25
C ALA A 98 -0.42 7.91 -0.72
N ALA A 99 -0.48 7.35 -1.93
CA ALA A 99 -1.69 6.77 -2.50
C ALA A 99 -1.36 5.51 -3.31
N VAL A 100 -2.13 4.44 -3.11
CA VAL A 100 -1.99 3.18 -3.85
C VAL A 100 -3.35 2.68 -4.32
N ASN A 101 -3.41 2.21 -5.56
CA ASN A 101 -4.54 1.43 -6.07
C ASN A 101 -4.13 -0.04 -6.15
N ALA A 102 -4.73 -0.89 -5.32
CA ALA A 102 -4.60 -2.34 -5.43
C ALA A 102 -5.79 -2.89 -6.22
N LEU A 103 -5.53 -3.45 -7.41
CA LEU A 103 -6.59 -3.87 -8.34
C LEU A 103 -7.35 -5.10 -7.83
N GLY A 104 -8.62 -5.21 -8.21
CA GLY A 104 -9.57 -6.17 -7.65
C GLY A 104 -9.24 -7.64 -7.94
N ASP A 105 -8.55 -7.93 -9.03
CA ASP A 105 -8.12 -9.29 -9.40
C ASP A 105 -7.22 -9.94 -8.32
N LEU A 106 -6.57 -9.11 -7.49
CA LEU A 106 -5.70 -9.55 -6.40
C LEU A 106 -6.48 -9.95 -5.13
N THR A 107 -7.80 -9.77 -5.09
CA THR A 107 -8.63 -10.10 -3.92
C THR A 107 -8.94 -11.59 -3.80
N THR A 108 -8.91 -12.33 -4.91
CA THR A 108 -9.44 -13.70 -5.02
C THR A 108 -8.38 -14.80 -4.95
N VAL A 109 -7.28 -14.58 -4.24
CA VAL A 109 -6.19 -15.55 -4.15
C VAL A 109 -6.60 -16.89 -3.56
N SER A 110 -6.06 -17.95 -4.16
CA SER A 110 -6.32 -19.34 -3.81
C SER A 110 -5.41 -19.90 -2.70
N THR A 111 -4.28 -19.26 -2.38
CA THR A 111 -3.31 -19.76 -1.40
C THR A 111 -2.78 -18.69 -0.45
N GLN A 112 -2.29 -19.11 0.72
CA GLN A 112 -1.72 -18.23 1.73
C GLN A 112 -0.40 -17.59 1.26
N GLU A 113 0.39 -18.31 0.45
CA GLU A 113 1.63 -17.83 -0.13
C GLU A 113 1.37 -16.66 -1.09
N ARG A 114 0.36 -16.80 -1.98
CA ARG A 114 -0.06 -15.72 -2.90
C ARG A 114 -0.63 -14.53 -2.14
N ALA A 115 -1.43 -14.77 -1.10
CA ALA A 115 -1.92 -13.71 -0.21
C ALA A 115 -0.77 -12.93 0.44
N THR A 116 0.26 -13.64 0.92
CA THR A 116 1.45 -13.04 1.54
C THR A 116 2.24 -12.22 0.52
N TYR A 117 2.41 -12.73 -0.71
CA TYR A 117 3.10 -12.00 -1.77
C TYR A 117 2.36 -10.72 -2.19
N ILE A 118 1.04 -10.77 -2.38
CA ILE A 118 0.22 -9.57 -2.65
C ILE A 118 0.32 -8.57 -1.51
N GLN A 119 0.28 -9.05 -0.26
CA GLN A 119 0.45 -8.21 0.91
C GLN A 119 1.80 -7.48 0.85
N THR A 120 2.88 -8.21 0.60
CA THR A 120 4.23 -7.61 0.51
C THR A 120 4.35 -6.62 -0.64
N MET A 121 3.82 -6.94 -1.83
CA MET A 121 3.86 -6.04 -2.98
C MET A 121 3.02 -4.77 -2.75
N THR A 122 1.88 -4.89 -2.07
CA THR A 122 1.06 -3.72 -1.72
C THR A 122 1.75 -2.84 -0.68
N ARG A 123 2.37 -3.45 0.34
CA ARG A 123 3.19 -2.72 1.33
C ARG A 123 4.37 -2.02 0.66
N ALA A 124 5.06 -2.68 -0.26
CA ALA A 124 6.17 -2.09 -1.01
C ALA A 124 5.71 -0.87 -1.82
N ALA A 125 4.58 -0.97 -2.53
CA ALA A 125 4.01 0.14 -3.28
C ALA A 125 3.64 1.33 -2.39
N LEU A 126 3.08 1.07 -1.20
CA LEU A 126 2.78 2.13 -0.23
C LEU A 126 4.06 2.83 0.25
N VAL A 127 5.10 2.07 0.60
CA VAL A 127 6.40 2.62 1.02
C VAL A 127 7.04 3.44 -0.10
N GLU A 128 6.99 2.95 -1.34
CA GLU A 128 7.51 3.67 -2.49
C GLU A 128 6.74 4.97 -2.75
N SER A 129 5.41 4.94 -2.59
CA SER A 129 4.57 6.13 -2.71
C SER A 129 4.89 7.18 -1.64
N VAL A 130 5.08 6.78 -0.37
CA VAL A 130 5.52 7.68 0.72
C VAL A 130 6.83 8.38 0.37
N LYS A 131 7.79 7.65 -0.19
CA LYS A 131 9.13 8.17 -0.50
C LYS A 131 9.17 9.09 -1.72
N THR A 132 8.29 8.85 -2.69
CA THR A 132 8.35 9.52 -4.00
C THR A 132 7.29 10.61 -4.17
N GLY A 133 6.21 10.58 -3.39
CA GLY A 133 5.03 11.42 -3.63
C GLY A 133 4.27 11.05 -4.91
N ILE A 134 4.58 9.88 -5.48
CA ILE A 134 3.93 9.34 -6.68
C ILE A 134 2.98 8.23 -6.23
N ALA A 135 1.73 8.31 -6.68
CA ALA A 135 0.74 7.26 -6.46
C ALA A 135 1.15 6.00 -7.25
N LYS A 136 0.86 4.81 -6.73
CA LYS A 136 1.23 3.54 -7.37
C LYS A 136 0.02 2.69 -7.67
N ASN A 137 0.07 1.94 -8.76
CA ASN A 137 -0.86 0.84 -9.05
C ASN A 137 -0.16 -0.49 -8.75
N VAL A 138 -0.85 -1.37 -8.04
CA VAL A 138 -0.45 -2.76 -7.79
C VAL A 138 -1.35 -3.64 -8.64
N ASN A 139 -0.78 -4.26 -9.66
CA ASN A 139 -1.52 -4.99 -10.69
C ASN A 139 -0.81 -6.28 -11.10
N GLY A 140 -1.57 -7.27 -11.53
CA GLY A 140 -1.08 -8.42 -12.27
C GLY A 140 -2.02 -9.62 -12.12
N PRO A 141 -1.86 -10.66 -12.95
CA PRO A 141 -2.57 -11.90 -12.70
C PRO A 141 -2.01 -12.52 -11.42
N CYS A 142 -2.83 -12.64 -10.39
CA CYS A 142 -2.54 -13.48 -9.22
C CYS A 142 -3.85 -14.01 -8.65
N LYS A 143 -4.20 -15.25 -9.01
CA LYS A 143 -5.45 -15.93 -8.63
C LYS A 143 -5.18 -17.04 -7.62
#